data_AF-A0A816G823-F1
#
_entry.id   AF-A0A816G823-F1
#
_cell.length_a   1.000
_cell.length_b   1.000
_cell.length_c   1.000
_cell.angle_alpha   90.00
_cell.angle_beta   90.00
_cell.angle_gamma   90.00
#
_symmetry.space_group_name_H-M   'P 1'
#
loop_
_entity.id
_entity.type
_entity.pdbx_description
1 polymer ?
#
loop_
_entity_poly.entity_id
_entity_poly.type
_entity_poly.pdbx_seq_one_letter_code
_entity_poly.pdbx_strand_id
1 'polypeptide(L)'
;MASNQYRLVWEDQFSDDDPVDRNRWDFDIGTGDNGWGNQEAQCYTDRTDNARCENQRLIIEAHREDYQGQRFTSARLKSKMSWTYGRLQVKAKLPSGRGLWPAIWMLPRTKIYGNAYWPDNGEIDVMEQVGYDPNKIVSSVHTAKYNHMKNTQPTHGVDVPDACSNFKIYTLDWTSDQLEMFVGDDNQPFEQRILVWDKGNQGWERWPFDNDFFIILNIAIGGTW
;
A
#
# COMPACT_ATOMS: atom_id res chain seq x y z
N MET A 1 -7.13 -13.91 -25.76
CA MET A 1 -7.45 -12.92 -24.71
C MET A 1 -7.31 -11.56 -25.34
N ALA A 2 -8.34 -10.71 -25.30
CA ALA A 2 -8.19 -9.35 -25.77
C ALA A 2 -7.08 -8.71 -24.93
N SER A 3 -6.02 -8.22 -25.57
CA SER A 3 -5.04 -7.41 -24.87
C SER A 3 -5.77 -6.14 -24.44
N ASN A 4 -6.16 -6.03 -23.17
CA ASN A 4 -6.62 -4.76 -22.63
C ASN A 4 -5.48 -3.76 -22.84
N GLN A 5 -5.68 -2.84 -23.77
CA GLN A 5 -4.69 -1.82 -24.11
C GLN A 5 -4.73 -0.79 -22.98
N TYR A 6 -3.79 -0.89 -22.04
CA TYR A 6 -3.63 0.12 -21.00
C TYR A 6 -3.07 1.42 -21.60
N ARG A 7 -3.56 2.55 -21.11
CA ARG A 7 -3.01 3.88 -21.36
C ARG A 7 -2.49 4.43 -20.04
N LEU A 8 -1.26 4.91 -20.04
CA LEU A 8 -0.71 5.61 -18.88
C LEU A 8 -1.52 6.88 -18.61
N VAL A 9 -2.04 7.02 -17.39
CA VAL A 9 -2.83 8.18 -16.96
C VAL A 9 -2.14 9.01 -15.88
N TRP A 10 -1.21 8.41 -15.16
CA TRP A 10 -0.43 9.04 -14.11
C TRP A 10 0.81 8.21 -13.83
N GLU A 11 1.92 8.87 -13.56
CA GLU A 11 3.16 8.25 -13.07
C GLU A 11 3.94 9.25 -12.23
N ASP A 12 4.73 8.73 -11.31
CA ASP A 12 5.80 9.47 -10.66
C ASP A 12 7.10 8.65 -10.75
N GLN A 13 8.07 9.21 -11.48
CA GLN A 13 9.40 8.62 -11.63
C GLN A 13 10.38 9.15 -10.57
N PHE A 14 9.89 9.99 -9.64
CA PHE A 14 10.64 10.55 -8.51
C PHE A 14 11.96 11.18 -8.94
N SER A 15 11.91 12.28 -9.69
CA SER A 15 13.09 13.09 -10.03
C SER A 15 13.92 13.45 -8.79
N ASP A 16 15.20 13.82 -8.97
CA ASP A 16 16.10 14.24 -7.89
C ASP A 16 15.71 15.60 -7.24
N ASP A 17 14.41 15.93 -7.25
CA ASP A 17 13.82 17.07 -6.56
C ASP A 17 13.57 16.67 -5.08
N ASP A 18 14.37 17.22 -4.17
CA ASP A 18 14.14 17.16 -2.71
C ASP A 18 13.63 18.54 -2.27
N PRO A 19 12.39 18.67 -1.74
CA PRO A 19 11.51 17.62 -1.18
C PRO A 19 10.56 16.94 -2.18
N VAL A 20 9.94 15.83 -1.74
CA VAL A 20 8.87 15.11 -2.46
C VAL A 20 7.78 16.07 -2.97
N ASP A 21 7.39 15.94 -4.25
CA ASP A 21 6.44 16.83 -4.93
C ASP A 21 5.06 16.84 -4.23
N ARG A 22 4.77 17.95 -3.54
CA ARG A 22 3.51 18.18 -2.83
C ARG A 22 2.33 18.44 -3.75
N ASN A 23 2.51 18.55 -5.07
CA ASN A 23 1.40 18.54 -6.03
C ASN A 23 0.92 17.12 -6.35
N ARG A 24 1.74 16.11 -6.04
CA ARG A 24 1.46 14.69 -6.28
C ARG A 24 1.14 13.93 -5.00
N TRP A 25 1.79 14.30 -3.89
CA TRP A 25 1.71 13.58 -2.63
C TRP A 25 1.32 14.49 -1.46
N ASP A 26 0.40 14.00 -0.63
CA ASP A 26 0.15 14.49 0.73
C ASP A 26 0.79 13.55 1.75
N PHE A 27 0.91 14.02 3.00
CA PHE A 27 1.48 13.26 4.10
C PHE A 27 0.47 13.12 5.23
N ASP A 28 0.33 11.90 5.76
CA ASP A 28 -0.29 11.68 7.06
C ASP A 28 0.75 11.96 8.16
N ILE A 29 0.41 12.82 9.12
CA ILE A 29 1.34 13.27 10.16
C ILE A 29 0.84 12.86 11.54
N GLY A 30 1.76 12.43 12.40
CA GLY A 30 1.49 12.08 13.79
C GLY A 30 1.32 10.58 14.01
N THR A 31 0.60 10.23 15.06
CA THR A 31 0.42 8.85 15.56
C THR A 31 -0.93 8.24 15.19
N GLY A 32 -1.79 9.02 14.52
CA GLY A 32 -3.17 8.65 14.25
C GLY A 32 -3.95 8.32 15.53
N ASP A 33 -5.14 7.76 15.34
CA ASP A 33 -5.93 7.22 16.44
C ASP A 33 -5.41 5.81 16.79
N ASN A 34 -5.04 5.59 18.06
CA ASN A 34 -4.58 4.29 18.57
C ASN A 34 -3.41 3.66 17.77
N GLY A 35 -2.43 4.47 17.35
CA GLY A 35 -1.31 3.99 16.53
C GLY A 35 -1.79 3.58 15.13
N TRP A 36 -2.49 4.50 14.47
CA TRP A 36 -3.10 4.32 13.14
C TRP A 36 -4.04 3.12 13.01
N GLY A 37 -4.73 2.77 14.11
CA GLY A 37 -5.65 1.64 14.18
C GLY A 37 -4.99 0.30 14.53
N ASN A 38 -3.66 0.19 14.40
CA ASN A 38 -2.93 -1.06 14.55
C ASN A 38 -1.89 -1.03 15.69
N GLN A 39 -1.98 -0.10 16.65
CA GLN A 39 -1.00 0.04 17.74
C GLN A 39 0.44 0.25 17.24
N GLU A 40 0.59 0.93 16.11
CA GLU A 40 1.87 1.22 15.49
C GLU A 40 2.69 2.21 16.35
N ALA A 41 4.01 2.05 16.38
CA ALA A 41 4.91 2.74 17.33
C ALA A 41 5.56 4.02 16.77
N GLN A 42 5.42 4.31 15.48
CA GLN A 42 6.03 5.46 14.84
C GLN A 42 5.15 6.72 14.91
N CYS A 43 5.81 7.88 14.91
CA CYS A 43 5.19 9.12 14.46
C CYS A 43 5.48 9.30 12.96
N TYR A 44 4.45 9.35 12.12
CA TYR A 44 4.65 9.71 10.72
C TYR A 44 4.96 11.21 10.60
N THR A 45 5.91 11.56 9.75
CA THR A 45 6.33 12.95 9.50
C THR A 45 6.48 13.21 8.00
N ASP A 46 6.63 14.47 7.64
CA ASP A 46 6.99 14.91 6.30
C ASP A 46 8.41 15.52 6.22
N ARG A 47 9.26 15.16 7.19
CA ARG A 47 10.69 15.51 7.19
C ARG A 47 11.41 14.78 6.06
N THR A 48 12.41 15.44 5.47
CA THR A 48 13.31 14.84 4.48
C THR A 48 14.07 13.62 5.00
N ASP A 49 14.30 13.55 6.31
CA ASP A 49 14.86 12.36 6.97
C ASP A 49 13.96 11.13 6.78
N ASN A 50 12.64 11.30 6.76
CA ASN A 50 11.67 10.21 6.62
C ASN A 50 11.18 10.01 5.19
N ALA A 51 11.15 11.05 4.36
CA ALA A 51 10.75 10.97 2.96
C ALA A 51 11.47 11.98 2.08
N ARG A 52 12.23 11.49 1.10
CA ARG A 52 12.99 12.31 0.13
C ARG A 52 13.09 11.62 -1.21
N CYS A 53 13.26 12.40 -2.28
CA CYS A 53 13.66 11.84 -3.57
C CYS A 53 15.18 11.94 -3.71
N GLU A 54 15.85 10.81 -3.96
CA GLU A 54 17.31 10.77 -4.03
C GLU A 54 17.78 9.62 -4.93
N ASN A 55 18.51 9.95 -5.99
CA ASN A 55 18.94 9.02 -7.05
C ASN A 55 17.75 8.48 -7.86
N GLN A 56 16.87 9.38 -8.31
CA GLN A 56 15.69 9.10 -9.13
C GLN A 56 14.74 8.07 -8.51
N ARG A 57 14.53 8.18 -7.20
CA ARG A 57 13.64 7.30 -6.43
C ARG A 57 13.16 8.00 -5.17
N LEU A 58 11.94 7.70 -4.76
CA LEU A 58 11.46 7.99 -3.41
C LEU A 58 12.14 7.05 -2.42
N ILE A 59 12.68 7.62 -1.34
CA ILE A 59 13.14 6.90 -0.15
C ILE A 59 12.17 7.23 0.98
N ILE A 60 11.47 6.21 1.49
CA ILE A 60 10.77 6.26 2.78
C ILE A 60 11.69 5.58 3.79
N GLU A 61 12.02 6.28 4.87
CA GLU A 61 12.99 5.81 5.85
C GLU A 61 12.44 5.91 7.28
N ALA A 62 12.45 4.76 7.95
CA ALA A 62 12.08 4.62 9.34
C ALA A 62 13.31 4.85 10.24
N HIS A 63 13.20 5.75 11.21
CA HIS A 63 14.29 6.05 12.15
C HIS A 63 13.90 5.70 13.58
N ARG A 64 14.89 5.25 14.36
CA ARG A 64 14.77 5.15 15.82
C ARG A 64 15.28 6.45 16.44
N GLU A 65 14.36 7.37 16.72
CA GLU A 65 14.63 8.67 17.31
C GLU A 65 13.51 9.07 18.28
N ASP A 66 13.85 9.92 19.26
CA ASP A 66 12.85 10.53 20.13
C ASP A 66 12.17 11.70 19.42
N TYR A 67 10.91 11.53 19.03
CA TYR A 67 10.16 12.56 18.29
C TYR A 67 8.69 12.58 18.72
N GLN A 68 8.23 13.74 19.18
CA GLN A 68 6.84 13.98 19.62
C GLN A 68 6.27 12.90 20.58
N GLY A 69 7.11 12.41 21.50
CA GLY A 69 6.71 11.39 22.47
C GLY A 69 6.74 9.95 21.95
N GLN A 70 7.15 9.74 20.69
CA GLN A 70 7.42 8.42 20.13
C GLN A 70 8.92 8.11 20.05
N ARG A 71 9.24 6.82 19.98
CA ARG A 71 10.61 6.28 19.88
C ARG A 71 11.06 6.02 18.45
N PHE A 72 10.16 6.25 17.49
CA PHE A 72 10.41 6.05 16.08
C PHE A 72 9.69 7.08 15.23
N THR A 73 10.25 7.38 14.08
CA THR A 73 9.63 8.16 13.01
C THR A 73 9.61 7.36 11.72
N SER A 74 8.72 7.72 10.81
CA SER A 74 8.63 7.19 9.45
C SER A 74 7.86 8.18 8.58
N ALA A 75 7.53 7.82 7.33
CA ALA A 75 6.59 8.57 6.51
C ALA A 75 5.43 7.70 6.00
N ARG A 76 4.29 8.35 5.78
CA ARG A 76 3.09 7.80 5.16
C ARG A 76 2.56 8.78 4.13
N LEU A 77 2.84 8.48 2.86
CA LEU A 77 2.47 9.32 1.72
C LEU A 77 1.13 8.85 1.16
N LYS A 78 0.33 9.81 0.70
CA LYS A 78 -0.94 9.57 -0.01
C LYS A 78 -0.93 10.27 -1.35
N SER A 79 -1.30 9.59 -2.43
CA SER A 79 -1.44 10.26 -3.72
C SER A 79 -2.58 11.28 -3.67
N LYS A 80 -2.36 12.47 -4.25
CA LYS A 80 -3.40 13.50 -4.39
C LYS A 80 -4.48 13.09 -5.38
N MET A 81 -4.07 12.37 -6.41
CA MET A 81 -4.95 11.76 -7.39
C MET A 81 -5.52 10.45 -6.86
N SER A 82 -6.66 10.06 -7.40
CA SER A 82 -7.35 8.80 -7.13
C SER A 82 -7.95 8.28 -8.43
N TRP A 83 -8.18 6.97 -8.49
CA TRP A 83 -8.66 6.30 -9.70
C TRP A 83 -9.72 5.26 -9.36
N THR A 84 -10.63 5.04 -10.30
CA THR A 84 -11.49 3.86 -10.32
C THR A 84 -10.99 2.95 -11.45
N TYR A 85 -10.63 1.71 -11.10
CA TYR A 85 -10.06 0.71 -12.01
C TYR A 85 -8.70 1.09 -12.61
N GLY A 86 -8.10 0.14 -13.31
CA GLY A 86 -6.85 0.29 -14.03
C GLY A 86 -5.76 -0.63 -13.49
N ARG A 87 -4.52 -0.32 -13.86
CA ARG A 87 -3.34 -1.04 -13.41
C ARG A 87 -2.45 -0.09 -12.61
N LEU A 88 -2.13 -0.48 -11.38
CA LEU A 88 -1.10 0.15 -10.57
C LEU A 88 0.15 -0.72 -10.63
N GLN A 89 1.30 -0.12 -10.92
CA GLN A 89 2.60 -0.77 -10.79
C GLN A 89 3.50 0.11 -9.92
N VAL A 90 4.08 -0.48 -8.89
CA VAL A 90 5.06 0.18 -8.03
C VAL A 90 6.34 -0.64 -8.04
N LYS A 91 7.43 -0.03 -8.53
CA LYS A 91 8.76 -0.62 -8.48
C LYS A 91 9.44 -0.24 -7.17
N ALA A 92 9.61 -1.18 -6.26
CA ALA A 92 10.16 -0.92 -4.94
C ALA A 92 11.13 -2.01 -4.47
N LYS A 93 12.08 -1.62 -3.63
CA LYS A 93 12.92 -2.52 -2.83
C LYS A 93 12.55 -2.31 -1.37
N LEU A 94 12.23 -3.38 -0.66
CA LEU A 94 11.69 -3.29 0.70
C LEU A 94 12.80 -3.16 1.75
N PRO A 95 12.52 -2.53 2.89
CA PRO A 95 13.43 -2.54 4.02
C PRO A 95 13.47 -3.92 4.69
N SER A 96 14.61 -4.29 5.27
CA SER A 96 14.73 -5.46 6.13
C SER A 96 14.94 -5.06 7.58
N GLY A 97 14.33 -5.79 8.51
CA GLY A 97 14.49 -5.55 9.93
C GLY A 97 13.25 -5.90 10.73
N ARG A 98 13.40 -6.71 11.78
CA ARG A 98 12.29 -7.12 12.63
C ARG A 98 11.58 -5.90 13.20
N GLY A 99 10.26 -5.87 13.03
CA GLY A 99 9.39 -4.78 13.47
C GLY A 99 9.04 -3.79 12.36
N LEU A 100 9.72 -3.79 11.21
CA LEU A 100 9.30 -2.97 10.07
C LEU A 100 8.10 -3.61 9.36
N TRP A 101 7.18 -2.77 8.89
CA TRP A 101 6.00 -3.18 8.13
C TRP A 101 5.80 -2.21 6.95
N PRO A 102 6.56 -2.38 5.84
CA PRO A 102 6.32 -1.65 4.60
C PRO A 102 4.98 -2.05 3.95
N ALA A 103 4.26 -1.08 3.41
CA ALA A 103 3.00 -1.30 2.70
C ALA A 103 2.87 -0.42 1.45
N ILE A 104 2.31 -1.02 0.38
CA ILE A 104 1.79 -0.37 -0.82
C ILE A 104 0.32 -0.79 -0.90
N TRP A 105 -0.57 0.17 -0.69
CA TRP A 105 -1.99 -0.12 -0.50
C TRP A 105 -2.84 1.06 -0.93
N MET A 106 -4.15 0.89 -0.87
CA MET A 106 -5.10 1.89 -1.34
C MET A 106 -6.31 2.00 -0.43
N LEU A 107 -6.80 3.22 -0.26
CA LEU A 107 -8.05 3.52 0.45
C LEU A 107 -9.00 4.35 -0.44
N PRO A 108 -10.32 4.27 -0.18
CA PRO A 108 -11.33 4.97 -0.94
C PRO A 108 -11.24 6.48 -0.71
N ARG A 109 -11.33 7.29 -1.75
CA ARG A 109 -11.27 8.76 -1.65
C ARG A 109 -12.44 9.34 -0.86
N THR A 110 -13.59 8.69 -0.91
CA THR A 110 -14.82 9.16 -0.28
C THR A 110 -15.56 8.02 0.42
N LYS A 111 -16.39 8.39 1.40
CA LYS A 111 -17.32 7.47 2.07
C LYS A 111 -18.63 7.44 1.28
N ILE A 112 -18.85 6.39 0.50
CA ILE A 112 -20.02 6.19 -0.36
C ILE A 112 -20.98 5.17 0.27
N TYR A 113 -20.42 4.13 0.87
CA TYR A 113 -21.16 3.02 1.44
C TYR A 113 -21.16 3.03 2.97
N GLY A 114 -22.24 2.47 3.51
CA GLY A 114 -22.38 2.18 4.94
C GLY A 114 -22.28 3.39 5.87
N ASN A 115 -22.06 3.10 7.15
CA ASN A 115 -22.02 4.10 8.22
C ASN A 115 -20.61 4.35 8.73
N ALA A 116 -19.65 3.47 8.47
CA ALA A 116 -18.24 3.67 8.74
C ALA A 116 -17.50 4.07 7.46
N TYR A 117 -16.34 4.70 7.57
CA TYR A 117 -15.46 4.89 6.41
C TYR A 117 -14.79 3.55 6.06
N TRP A 118 -14.02 3.03 7.01
CA TRP A 118 -13.45 1.69 6.96
C TRP A 118 -14.21 0.75 7.91
N PRO A 119 -14.45 -0.53 7.55
CA PRO A 119 -14.07 -1.20 6.30
C PRO A 119 -15.15 -1.10 5.21
N ASP A 120 -16.23 -0.36 5.45
CA ASP A 120 -17.40 -0.31 4.58
C ASP A 120 -17.05 0.07 3.13
N ASN A 121 -16.07 0.96 2.95
CA ASN A 121 -15.70 1.50 1.64
C ASN A 121 -14.46 0.83 1.02
N GLY A 122 -13.92 -0.19 1.69
CA GLY A 122 -12.84 -1.01 1.15
C GLY A 122 -11.42 -0.58 1.53
N GLU A 123 -10.50 -1.51 1.33
CA GLU A 123 -9.04 -1.36 1.40
C GLU A 123 -8.44 -2.41 0.45
N ILE A 124 -7.43 -2.02 -0.32
CA ILE A 124 -6.73 -2.90 -1.24
C ILE A 124 -5.24 -2.89 -0.86
N ASP A 125 -4.78 -3.97 -0.24
CA ASP A 125 -3.39 -4.14 0.16
C ASP A 125 -2.65 -4.86 -0.95
N VAL A 126 -2.02 -4.09 -1.83
CA VAL A 126 -1.32 -4.63 -3.01
C VAL A 126 -0.07 -5.39 -2.57
N MET A 127 0.65 -4.83 -1.60
CA MET A 127 1.85 -5.41 -1.04
C MET A 127 1.99 -5.00 0.42
N GLU A 128 2.09 -6.00 1.28
CA GLU A 128 2.57 -5.88 2.64
C GLU A 128 3.73 -6.86 2.87
N GLN A 129 4.63 -6.47 3.75
CA GLN A 129 5.62 -7.38 4.31
C GLN A 129 5.80 -7.03 5.78
N VAL A 130 6.10 -8.03 6.61
CA VAL A 130 6.57 -7.80 7.98
C VAL A 130 7.99 -8.27 8.15
N GLY A 131 8.80 -7.46 8.83
CA GLY A 131 10.23 -7.70 8.93
C GLY A 131 10.62 -8.90 9.79
N TYR A 132 9.68 -9.57 10.46
CA TYR A 132 9.95 -10.87 11.08
C TYR A 132 9.96 -12.03 10.06
N ASP A 133 9.31 -11.85 8.90
CA ASP A 133 9.26 -12.78 7.77
C ASP A 133 9.60 -12.02 6.46
N PRO A 134 10.86 -11.56 6.30
CA PRO A 134 11.27 -10.63 5.24
C PRO A 134 11.28 -11.25 3.83
N ASN A 135 10.98 -12.55 3.71
CA ASN A 135 10.88 -13.23 2.43
C ASN A 135 9.44 -13.32 1.95
N LYS A 136 8.45 -13.05 2.80
CA LYS A 136 7.06 -13.21 2.45
C LYS A 136 6.44 -11.88 2.07
N ILE A 137 5.82 -11.86 0.89
CA ILE A 137 4.98 -10.75 0.43
C ILE A 137 3.54 -11.18 0.56
N VAL A 138 2.72 -10.31 1.12
CA VAL A 138 1.30 -10.56 1.40
C VAL A 138 0.45 -9.53 0.66
N SER A 139 -0.66 -9.98 0.10
CA SER A 139 -1.72 -9.10 -0.39
C SER A 139 -3.03 -9.45 0.32
N SER A 140 -3.80 -8.42 0.63
CA SER A 140 -5.06 -8.53 1.38
C SER A 140 -6.14 -7.62 0.79
N VAL A 141 -7.39 -7.96 1.08
CA VAL A 141 -8.55 -7.15 0.69
C VAL A 141 -9.46 -6.98 1.89
N HIS A 142 -9.78 -5.74 2.27
CA HIS A 142 -10.70 -5.47 3.38
C HIS A 142 -11.97 -4.80 2.86
N THR A 143 -13.11 -5.20 3.41
CA THR A 143 -14.47 -4.78 3.04
C THR A 143 -15.39 -4.91 4.25
N ALA A 144 -16.61 -4.40 4.15
CA ALA A 144 -17.60 -4.53 5.23
C ALA A 144 -17.80 -5.98 5.69
N LYS A 145 -17.86 -6.92 4.74
CA LYS A 145 -18.08 -8.35 4.98
C LYS A 145 -16.80 -9.09 5.34
N TYR A 146 -15.66 -8.70 4.77
CA TYR A 146 -14.39 -9.40 4.90
C TYR A 146 -13.31 -8.45 5.40
N ASN A 147 -12.92 -8.52 6.68
CA ASN A 147 -11.88 -7.64 7.25
C ASN A 147 -11.24 -8.29 8.49
N HIS A 148 -10.09 -7.74 8.90
CA HIS A 148 -9.29 -8.25 10.03
C HIS A 148 -10.02 -8.21 11.37
N MET A 149 -10.91 -7.24 11.62
CA MET A 149 -11.71 -7.20 12.86
C MET A 149 -12.62 -8.43 13.00
N LYS A 150 -12.95 -9.07 11.88
CA LYS A 150 -13.75 -10.31 11.81
C LYS A 150 -12.91 -11.55 11.48
N ASN A 151 -11.60 -11.40 11.23
CA ASN A 151 -10.72 -12.46 10.72
C ASN A 151 -11.27 -13.16 9.47
N THR A 152 -11.77 -12.37 8.51
CA THR A 152 -12.43 -12.87 7.29
C THR A 152 -11.86 -12.30 5.99
N GLN A 153 -10.90 -11.40 6.08
CA GLN A 153 -10.21 -10.81 4.93
C GLN A 153 -9.58 -11.91 4.05
N PRO A 154 -9.78 -11.86 2.71
CA PRO A 154 -8.94 -12.60 1.79
C PRO A 154 -7.51 -12.12 1.92
N THR A 155 -6.62 -13.04 2.27
CA THR A 155 -5.19 -12.77 2.39
C THR A 155 -4.45 -13.96 1.80
N HIS A 156 -3.45 -13.67 0.96
CA HIS A 156 -2.52 -14.68 0.48
C HIS A 156 -1.11 -14.09 0.45
N GLY A 157 -0.10 -14.96 0.54
CA GLY A 157 1.28 -14.52 0.42
C GLY A 157 2.15 -15.53 -0.30
N VAL A 158 3.19 -15.02 -0.93
CA VAL A 158 4.16 -15.78 -1.73
C VAL A 158 5.57 -15.47 -1.24
N ASP A 159 6.49 -16.42 -1.45
CA ASP A 159 7.90 -16.25 -1.11
C ASP A 159 8.63 -15.47 -2.22
N VAL A 160 9.19 -14.33 -1.85
CA VAL A 160 10.04 -13.46 -2.67
C VAL A 160 11.34 -13.15 -1.88
N PRO A 161 12.28 -14.11 -1.80
CA PRO A 161 13.42 -14.04 -0.87
C PRO A 161 14.37 -12.85 -1.08
N ASP A 162 14.33 -12.22 -2.26
CA ASP A 162 15.22 -11.12 -2.62
C ASP A 162 14.51 -9.75 -2.67
N ALA A 163 13.27 -9.64 -2.17
CA ALA A 163 12.51 -8.38 -2.11
C ALA A 163 13.20 -7.27 -1.30
N CYS A 164 14.04 -7.65 -0.33
CA CYS A 164 14.82 -6.69 0.47
C CYS A 164 16.15 -6.28 -0.20
N SER A 165 16.65 -7.07 -1.15
CA SER A 165 17.94 -6.83 -1.83
C SER A 165 17.79 -6.25 -3.23
N ASN A 166 16.68 -6.56 -3.91
CA ASN A 166 16.42 -6.19 -5.29
C ASN A 166 15.10 -5.44 -5.44
N PHE A 167 15.01 -4.57 -6.44
CA PHE A 167 13.74 -3.99 -6.82
C PHE A 167 12.82 -5.05 -7.40
N LYS A 168 11.55 -5.00 -7.01
CA LYS A 168 10.45 -5.80 -7.54
C LYS A 168 9.36 -4.88 -8.06
N ILE A 169 8.55 -5.39 -8.97
CA ILE A 169 7.35 -4.71 -9.45
C ILE A 169 6.15 -5.35 -8.76
N TYR A 170 5.48 -4.56 -7.92
CA TYR A 170 4.22 -4.92 -7.28
C TYR A 170 3.09 -4.38 -8.14
N THR A 171 2.25 -5.27 -8.65
CA THR A 171 1.19 -4.92 -9.61
C THR A 171 -0.17 -5.21 -9.02
N LEU A 172 -1.09 -4.27 -9.17
CA LEU A 172 -2.54 -4.48 -9.05
C LEU A 172 -3.17 -4.30 -10.42
N ASP A 173 -3.88 -5.31 -10.88
CA ASP A 173 -4.90 -5.19 -11.93
C ASP A 173 -6.28 -5.12 -11.29
N TRP A 174 -6.95 -4.00 -11.49
CA TRP A 174 -8.26 -3.72 -10.91
C TRP A 174 -9.27 -3.42 -12.01
N THR A 175 -10.27 -4.29 -12.14
CA THR A 175 -11.39 -4.14 -13.05
C THR A 175 -12.70 -3.98 -12.28
N SER A 176 -13.81 -3.84 -13.00
CA SER A 176 -15.14 -3.78 -12.39
C SER A 176 -15.59 -5.06 -11.67
N ASP A 177 -14.91 -6.17 -11.91
CA ASP A 177 -15.28 -7.50 -11.46
C ASP A 177 -14.17 -8.29 -10.78
N GLN A 178 -12.90 -7.85 -10.87
CA GLN A 178 -11.76 -8.58 -10.31
C GLN A 178 -10.62 -7.66 -9.84
N LEU A 179 -9.95 -8.08 -8.76
CA LEU A 179 -8.66 -7.59 -8.30
C LEU A 179 -7.67 -8.74 -8.47
N GLU A 180 -6.58 -8.51 -9.20
CA GLU A 180 -5.46 -9.44 -9.28
C GLU A 180 -4.18 -8.72 -8.83
N MET A 181 -3.49 -9.29 -7.85
CA MET A 181 -2.22 -8.78 -7.33
C MET A 181 -1.06 -9.69 -7.70
N PHE A 182 0.05 -9.10 -8.10
CA PHE A 182 1.24 -9.80 -8.57
C PHE A 182 2.51 -9.18 -8.01
N VAL A 183 3.57 -9.98 -8.01
CA VAL A 183 4.96 -9.54 -7.83
C VAL A 183 5.82 -10.14 -8.92
N GLY A 184 6.77 -9.34 -9.41
CA GLY A 184 7.72 -9.75 -10.43
C GLY A 184 8.91 -8.79 -10.54
N ASP A 185 9.50 -8.71 -11.72
CA ASP A 185 10.62 -7.82 -12.04
C ASP A 185 10.41 -7.07 -13.37
N ASP A 186 11.42 -6.31 -13.81
CA ASP A 186 11.36 -5.53 -15.05
C ASP A 186 11.11 -6.38 -16.31
N ASN A 187 11.52 -7.65 -16.31
CA ASN A 187 11.33 -8.56 -17.44
C ASN A 187 9.97 -9.27 -17.36
N GLN A 188 9.53 -9.60 -16.16
CA GLN A 188 8.32 -10.38 -15.87
C GLN A 188 7.49 -9.72 -14.76
N PRO A 189 6.80 -8.58 -15.00
CA PRO A 189 6.07 -7.87 -13.95
C PRO A 189 4.86 -8.62 -13.35
N PHE A 190 4.46 -9.73 -13.97
CA PHE A 190 3.35 -10.61 -13.57
C PHE A 190 3.83 -12.02 -13.22
N GLU A 191 5.10 -12.19 -12.84
CA GLU A 191 5.74 -13.49 -12.63
C GLU A 191 4.99 -14.36 -11.61
N GLN A 192 4.73 -13.81 -10.42
CA GLN A 192 4.02 -14.52 -9.35
C GLN A 192 2.71 -13.81 -9.03
N ARG A 193 1.60 -14.53 -9.15
CA ARG A 193 0.30 -14.05 -8.72
C ARG A 193 0.11 -14.32 -7.23
N ILE A 194 -0.18 -13.27 -6.48
CA ILE A 194 -0.35 -13.33 -5.03
C ILE A 194 -1.81 -13.61 -4.69
N LEU A 195 -2.73 -12.74 -5.11
CA LEU A 195 -4.14 -12.83 -4.76
C LEU A 195 -5.02 -12.52 -5.97
N VAL A 196 -6.11 -13.27 -6.09
CA VAL A 196 -7.23 -12.97 -7.00
C VAL A 196 -8.49 -12.86 -6.17
N TRP A 197 -9.22 -11.76 -6.34
CA TRP A 197 -10.49 -11.54 -5.67
C TRP A 197 -11.56 -11.10 -6.65
N ASP A 198 -12.63 -11.89 -6.73
CA ASP A 198 -13.76 -11.63 -7.61
C ASP A 198 -14.93 -10.97 -6.89
N LYS A 199 -15.59 -10.04 -7.58
CA LYS A 199 -16.86 -9.43 -7.17
C LYS A 199 -17.92 -10.48 -6.92
N GLY A 200 -18.06 -11.43 -7.86
CA GLY A 200 -19.18 -12.38 -7.90
C GLY A 200 -20.53 -11.65 -8.01
N ASN A 201 -21.61 -12.31 -7.56
CA ASN A 201 -22.97 -11.75 -7.59
C ASN A 201 -23.36 -11.14 -6.23
N GLN A 202 -22.50 -10.31 -5.64
CA GLN A 202 -22.71 -9.71 -4.32
C GLN A 202 -22.64 -8.18 -4.39
N GLY A 203 -23.23 -7.52 -3.38
CA GLY A 203 -23.24 -6.08 -3.24
C GLY A 203 -21.93 -5.49 -2.69
N TRP A 204 -21.99 -4.19 -2.36
CA TRP A 204 -20.87 -3.39 -1.90
C TRP A 204 -20.22 -3.94 -0.62
N GLU A 205 -20.96 -4.69 0.21
CA GLU A 205 -20.41 -5.28 1.43
C GLU A 205 -19.27 -6.25 1.14
N ARG A 206 -19.27 -6.88 -0.05
CA ARG A 206 -18.16 -7.70 -0.59
C ARG A 206 -17.29 -6.92 -1.57
N TRP A 207 -17.86 -5.98 -2.32
CA TRP A 207 -17.20 -5.30 -3.41
C TRP A 207 -17.46 -3.79 -3.41
N PRO A 208 -16.79 -3.03 -2.55
CA PRO A 208 -16.85 -1.57 -2.57
C PRO A 208 -15.88 -0.93 -3.59
N PHE A 209 -15.20 -1.75 -4.40
CA PHE A 209 -14.13 -1.37 -5.33
C PHE A 209 -14.68 -0.91 -6.70
N ASP A 210 -15.64 0.00 -6.66
CA ASP A 210 -16.29 0.60 -7.82
C ASP A 210 -16.36 2.13 -7.73
N ASN A 211 -15.46 2.72 -6.95
CA ASN A 211 -15.28 4.15 -6.77
C ASN A 211 -13.79 4.50 -6.69
N ASP A 212 -13.46 5.79 -6.56
CA ASP A 212 -12.08 6.26 -6.59
C ASP A 212 -11.27 5.85 -5.35
N PHE A 213 -10.08 5.29 -5.56
CA PHE A 213 -9.10 4.95 -4.52
C PHE A 213 -7.79 5.73 -4.74
N PHE A 214 -7.18 6.20 -3.65
CA PHE A 214 -5.84 6.81 -3.67
C PHE A 214 -4.80 5.82 -3.14
N ILE A 215 -3.55 5.98 -3.58
CA ILE A 215 -2.42 5.13 -3.21
C ILE A 215 -1.83 5.62 -1.89
N ILE A 216 -1.41 4.68 -1.05
CA ILE A 216 -0.69 4.91 0.20
C ILE A 216 0.63 4.14 0.17
N LEU A 217 1.70 4.82 0.55
CA LEU A 217 3.04 4.26 0.71
C LEU A 217 3.55 4.58 2.11
N ASN A 218 3.92 3.57 2.89
CA ASN A 218 4.47 3.77 4.24
C ASN A 218 5.36 2.63 4.72
N ILE A 219 6.06 2.89 5.81
CA ILE A 219 6.68 1.86 6.66
C ILE A 219 6.12 2.05 8.07
N ALA A 220 5.26 1.15 8.54
CA ALA A 220 4.87 1.06 9.93
C ALA A 220 5.97 0.37 10.76
N ILE A 221 5.94 0.56 12.08
CA ILE A 221 6.90 -0.02 13.02
C ILE A 221 6.14 -0.65 14.19
N GLY A 222 6.33 -1.95 14.38
CA GLY A 222 5.58 -2.74 15.35
C GLY A 222 4.14 -2.96 14.88
N GLY A 223 3.19 -2.70 15.78
CA GLY A 223 1.78 -2.88 15.51
C GLY A 223 1.29 -4.32 15.64
N THR A 224 0.00 -4.52 15.36
CA THR A 224 -0.76 -5.73 15.68
C THR A 224 -0.79 -6.81 14.60
N TRP A 225 -0.28 -6.52 13.39
CA TRP A 225 -0.41 -7.33 12.16
C TRP A 225 -0.69 -8.83 12.38
#